data_AF-A0A1I6K4W8-F1
#
_entry.id   AF-A0A1I6K4W8-F1
#
_cell.length_a   1.000
_cell.length_b   1.000
_cell.length_c   1.000
_cell.angle_alpha   90.00
_cell.angle_beta   90.00
_cell.angle_gamma   90.00
#
_symmetry.space_group_name_H-M   'P 1'
#
loop_
_entity.id
_entity.type
_entity.pdbx_description
1 polymer ?
#
loop_
_entity_poly.entity_id
_entity_poly.type
_entity_poly.pdbx_seq_one_letter_code
_entity_poly.pdbx_strand_id
1 'polypeptide(L)'
;MDECRHGFEAGMCATCFPPPEPVAKPAAAAVRTTRTTTSLRGVTTRTSTRPPARVPGTRAAATFTPIDPKTVRIYHVTHVENLASIFGAGAILADASGAQPEVDLSAPAAREFRRSAPVAGTEHVVADYVPFLLSTDAHVWESVRTGSPDPRLADSAVARPAADHVLFVTSIEKAVGARTDQVGAVAVTGSDVAATGSVVDSAWPDVLRALQRIHRDDDGAQLTSAEFLVHDALPLERVLLIAVGNDRVRDRVRAVLDTFDLRTRVAVHPPYFQPNGGAVSES
;
A
#
# COMPACT_ATOMS: atom_id res chain seq x y z
N MET A 1 12.64 -8.71 -26.77
CA MET A 1 11.68 -8.11 -25.82
C MET A 1 12.28 -6.77 -25.42
N ASP A 2 11.61 -5.66 -25.71
CA ASP A 2 12.14 -4.33 -25.40
C ASP A 2 12.04 -4.08 -23.89
N GLU A 3 13.17 -4.24 -23.21
CA GLU A 3 13.37 -3.94 -21.80
C GLU A 3 13.88 -2.49 -21.68
N CYS A 4 13.30 -1.66 -20.80
CA CYS A 4 13.80 -0.30 -20.59
C CYS A 4 15.18 -0.34 -19.90
N ARG A 5 15.97 0.74 -20.00
CA ARG A 5 17.25 0.95 -19.28
C ARG A 5 17.18 0.70 -17.76
N HIS A 6 15.99 0.80 -17.17
CA HIS A 6 15.72 0.53 -15.76
C HIS A 6 15.39 -0.95 -15.46
N GLY A 7 15.52 -1.85 -16.45
CA GLY A 7 15.29 -3.29 -16.35
C GLY A 7 13.81 -3.72 -16.36
N PHE A 8 12.88 -2.80 -16.60
CA PHE A 8 11.44 -3.10 -16.63
C PHE A 8 11.01 -3.51 -18.04
N GLU A 9 10.08 -4.46 -18.13
CA GLU A 9 9.40 -4.77 -19.39
C GLU A 9 8.66 -3.54 -19.93
N ALA A 10 8.43 -3.49 -21.25
CA ALA A 10 7.72 -2.39 -21.89
C ALA A 10 6.37 -2.10 -21.21
N GLY A 11 6.13 -0.82 -20.86
CA GLY A 11 4.92 -0.37 -20.15
C GLY A 11 4.98 -0.45 -18.61
N MET A 12 6.02 -1.05 -18.03
CA MET A 12 6.13 -1.21 -16.56
C MET A 12 6.95 -0.12 -15.87
N CYS A 13 7.57 0.78 -16.62
CA CYS A 13 8.30 1.93 -16.07
C CYS A 13 7.55 3.22 -16.43
N ALA A 14 6.93 3.87 -15.45
CA ALA A 14 6.22 5.14 -15.65
C ALA A 14 7.14 6.28 -16.14
N THR A 15 8.46 6.17 -15.91
CA THR A 15 9.45 7.11 -16.45
C THR A 15 9.75 6.88 -17.92
N CYS A 16 9.81 5.62 -18.38
CA CYS A 16 10.04 5.30 -19.80
C CYS A 16 8.73 5.30 -20.61
N PHE A 17 7.60 5.06 -19.95
CA PHE A 17 6.27 4.92 -20.52
C PHE A 17 5.26 5.74 -19.68
N PRO A 18 5.33 7.08 -19.73
CA PRO A 18 4.41 7.92 -19.00
C PRO A 18 2.97 7.71 -19.50
N PRO A 19 1.95 7.79 -18.62
CA PRO A 19 0.55 7.68 -19.03
C PRO A 19 0.22 8.79 -20.03
N PRO A 20 -0.62 8.53 -21.05
CA PRO A 20 -1.09 9.58 -21.94
C PRO A 20 -1.83 10.64 -21.13
N GLU A 21 -1.52 11.91 -21.39
CA GLU A 21 -2.22 13.02 -20.76
C GLU A 21 -3.73 12.93 -21.03
N PRO A 22 -4.58 13.18 -20.01
CA PRO A 22 -6.02 13.10 -20.18
C PRO A 22 -6.48 14.18 -21.16
N VAL A 23 -6.96 13.74 -22.33
CA VAL A 23 -7.51 14.64 -23.35
C VAL A 23 -8.76 15.31 -22.78
N ALA A 24 -8.74 16.65 -22.71
CA ALA A 24 -9.86 17.45 -22.25
C ALA A 24 -11.11 17.14 -23.10
N LYS A 25 -12.17 16.64 -22.45
CA LYS A 25 -13.47 16.45 -23.10
C LYS A 25 -14.04 17.81 -23.50
N PRO A 26 -14.54 17.98 -24.74
CA PRO A 26 -15.22 19.21 -25.13
C PRO A 26 -16.45 19.44 -24.25
N ALA A 27 -16.57 20.65 -23.71
CA ALA A 27 -17.74 21.07 -22.96
C ALA A 27 -18.97 21.03 -23.87
N ALA A 28 -19.97 20.22 -23.53
CA ALA A 28 -21.26 20.24 -24.22
C ALA A 28 -21.97 21.57 -23.93
N ALA A 29 -22.31 22.30 -25.01
CA ALA A 29 -23.01 23.57 -24.95
C ALA A 29 -24.38 23.43 -24.27
N ALA A 30 -24.64 24.26 -23.26
CA ALA A 30 -25.93 24.36 -22.61
C ALA A 30 -26.95 25.02 -23.55
N VAL A 31 -28.02 24.30 -23.90
CA VAL A 31 -29.16 24.83 -24.64
C VAL A 31 -29.95 25.77 -23.72
N ARG A 32 -29.96 27.06 -24.07
CA ARG A 32 -30.62 28.13 -23.32
C ARG A 32 -32.08 28.26 -23.79
N THR A 33 -33.03 27.66 -23.09
CA THR A 33 -34.46 27.90 -23.32
C THR A 33 -34.90 29.21 -22.67
N THR A 34 -35.42 30.14 -23.49
CA THR A 34 -35.99 31.44 -23.12
C THR A 34 -37.25 31.29 -22.27
N ARG A 35 -37.31 31.96 -21.11
CA ARG A 35 -38.56 32.15 -20.36
C ARG A 35 -39.26 33.43 -20.82
N THR A 36 -40.45 33.29 -21.35
CA THR A 36 -41.38 34.39 -21.61
C THR A 36 -42.16 34.70 -20.34
N THR A 37 -42.10 35.94 -19.87
CA THR A 37 -42.90 36.45 -18.76
C THR A 37 -44.22 37.00 -19.28
N THR A 38 -45.35 36.50 -18.75
CA THR A 38 -46.62 37.24 -18.80
C THR A 38 -47.37 37.01 -17.51
N SER A 39 -47.55 38.09 -16.76
CA SER A 39 -48.50 38.20 -15.65
C SER A 39 -49.90 38.43 -16.23
N LEU A 40 -50.94 37.85 -15.61
CA LEU A 40 -52.18 38.54 -15.23
C LEU A 40 -53.15 37.58 -14.49
N ARG A 41 -53.97 38.19 -13.64
CA ARG A 41 -54.85 37.63 -12.59
C ARG A 41 -55.87 36.59 -13.05
N GLY A 42 -56.21 35.67 -12.14
CA GLY A 42 -57.47 34.91 -12.19
C GLY A 42 -57.59 33.85 -11.08
N VAL A 43 -58.52 34.07 -10.15
CA VAL A 43 -58.92 33.13 -9.09
C VAL A 43 -59.65 31.91 -9.70
N THR A 44 -59.35 30.70 -9.24
CA THR A 44 -60.34 29.67 -8.79
C THR A 44 -59.66 28.34 -8.45
N THR A 45 -60.25 27.68 -7.45
CA THR A 45 -59.95 26.37 -6.89
C THR A 45 -60.16 25.23 -7.89
N ARG A 46 -59.27 24.21 -7.88
CA ARG A 46 -59.64 22.79 -8.02
C ARG A 46 -58.49 21.82 -7.73
N THR A 47 -58.85 20.80 -6.98
CA THR A 47 -58.11 19.59 -6.60
C THR A 47 -57.61 18.81 -7.83
N SER A 48 -56.33 18.42 -7.81
CA SER A 48 -55.75 17.42 -8.71
C SER A 48 -54.58 16.73 -8.02
N THR A 49 -54.65 15.40 -7.98
CA THR A 49 -53.69 14.45 -7.42
C THR A 49 -52.30 14.61 -8.04
N ARG A 50 -51.31 14.91 -7.20
CA ARG A 50 -49.91 15.08 -7.58
C ARG A 50 -49.22 13.70 -7.69
N PRO A 51 -48.63 13.32 -8.84
CA PRO A 51 -47.71 12.19 -8.86
C PRO A 51 -46.46 12.53 -8.02
N PRO A 52 -45.87 11.57 -7.29
CA PRO A 52 -44.70 11.85 -6.47
C PRO A 52 -43.57 12.39 -7.34
N ALA A 53 -42.96 13.48 -6.87
CA ALA A 53 -41.86 14.14 -7.55
C ALA A 53 -40.69 13.15 -7.71
N ARG A 54 -40.25 12.97 -8.96
CA ARG A 54 -39.03 12.22 -9.27
C ARG A 54 -37.86 12.98 -8.65
N VAL A 55 -37.26 12.42 -7.60
CA VAL A 55 -36.10 12.99 -6.92
C VAL A 55 -34.93 13.00 -7.92
N PRO A 56 -34.41 14.17 -8.33
CA PRO A 56 -33.20 14.23 -9.13
C PRO A 56 -32.02 13.97 -8.20
N GLY A 57 -31.23 12.94 -8.48
CA GLY A 57 -29.93 12.77 -7.82
C GLY A 57 -29.72 11.46 -7.06
N THR A 58 -30.22 10.33 -7.53
CA THR A 58 -29.44 9.10 -7.35
C THR A 58 -28.41 9.10 -8.47
N ARG A 59 -27.19 9.60 -8.18
CA ARG A 59 -26.03 9.21 -9.00
C ARG A 59 -26.08 7.68 -9.01
N ALA A 60 -26.26 7.07 -10.18
CA ALA A 60 -26.03 5.65 -10.34
C ALA A 60 -24.69 5.37 -9.65
N ALA A 61 -24.71 4.51 -8.62
CA ALA A 61 -23.49 4.17 -7.91
C ALA A 61 -22.50 3.75 -9.00
N ALA A 62 -21.41 4.50 -9.16
CA ALA A 62 -20.42 4.16 -10.15
C ALA A 62 -20.06 2.70 -9.88
N THR A 63 -20.33 1.82 -10.84
CA THR A 63 -19.94 0.42 -10.75
C THR A 63 -18.43 0.42 -10.82
N PHE A 64 -17.81 0.49 -9.66
CA PHE A 64 -16.36 0.46 -9.53
C PHE A 64 -15.86 -0.94 -9.87
N THR A 65 -14.78 -0.99 -10.64
CA THR A 65 -14.01 -2.21 -10.83
C THR A 65 -13.49 -2.66 -9.47
N PRO A 66 -13.76 -3.90 -9.04
CA PRO A 66 -13.13 -4.47 -7.85
C PRO A 66 -11.60 -4.38 -7.94
N ILE A 67 -10.94 -4.13 -6.81
CA ILE A 67 -9.48 -4.20 -6.70
C ILE A 67 -9.03 -5.61 -7.12
N ASP A 68 -8.09 -5.69 -8.06
CA ASP A 68 -7.41 -6.92 -8.41
C ASP A 68 -6.18 -7.10 -7.49
N PRO A 69 -6.16 -8.12 -6.60
CA PRO A 69 -5.02 -8.38 -5.71
C PRO A 69 -3.69 -8.62 -6.45
N LYS A 70 -3.73 -8.94 -7.75
CA LYS A 70 -2.53 -9.10 -8.59
C LYS A 70 -1.86 -7.77 -8.91
N THR A 71 -2.62 -6.69 -8.97
CA THR A 71 -2.10 -5.36 -9.33
C THR A 71 -1.68 -4.55 -8.11
N VAL A 72 -2.22 -4.85 -6.93
CA VAL A 72 -1.82 -4.17 -5.69
C VAL A 72 -0.45 -4.64 -5.23
N ARG A 73 0.48 -3.70 -5.08
CA ARG A 73 1.82 -3.93 -4.56
C ARG A 73 1.87 -3.65 -3.07
N ILE A 74 2.63 -4.47 -2.36
CA ILE A 74 2.88 -4.30 -0.94
C ILE A 74 4.39 -4.37 -0.67
N TYR A 75 4.84 -3.66 0.35
CA TYR A 75 6.25 -3.37 0.55
C TYR A 75 6.68 -3.68 1.98
N HIS A 76 7.69 -4.54 2.13
CA HIS A 76 8.33 -4.75 3.43
C HIS A 76 9.68 -4.04 3.45
N VAL A 77 9.82 -3.07 4.35
CA VAL A 77 11.06 -2.31 4.52
C VAL A 77 11.94 -2.97 5.58
N THR A 78 13.24 -3.05 5.30
CA THR A 78 14.24 -3.53 6.26
C THR A 78 15.61 -2.91 5.96
N HIS A 79 16.56 -3.03 6.88
CA HIS A 79 17.94 -2.59 6.66
C HIS A 79 18.75 -3.64 5.90
N VAL A 80 19.73 -3.21 5.09
CA VAL A 80 20.59 -4.12 4.29
C VAL A 80 21.37 -5.14 5.14
N GLU A 81 21.64 -4.85 6.41
CA GLU A 81 22.31 -5.77 7.35
C GLU A 81 21.43 -6.97 7.72
N ASN A 82 20.10 -6.83 7.63
CA ASN A 82 19.17 -7.94 7.92
C ASN A 82 19.11 -8.98 6.80
N LEU A 83 19.73 -8.74 5.65
CA LEU A 83 19.57 -9.59 4.47
C LEU A 83 20.16 -10.99 4.66
N ALA A 84 21.27 -11.12 5.38
CA ALA A 84 21.90 -12.42 5.59
C ALA A 84 20.99 -13.38 6.39
N SER A 85 20.30 -12.87 7.43
CA SER A 85 19.36 -13.70 8.20
C SER A 85 18.09 -14.02 7.42
N ILE A 86 17.53 -13.06 6.68
CA ILE A 86 16.35 -13.28 5.83
C ILE A 86 16.66 -14.30 4.72
N PHE A 87 17.80 -14.17 4.04
CA PHE A 87 18.19 -15.09 2.97
C PHE A 87 18.56 -16.47 3.49
N GLY A 88 19.24 -16.54 4.65
CA GLY A 88 19.52 -17.80 5.34
C GLY A 88 18.26 -18.54 5.78
N ALA A 89 17.20 -17.82 6.14
CA ALA A 89 15.89 -18.40 6.47
C ALA A 89 15.05 -18.76 5.22
N GLY A 90 15.41 -18.26 4.03
CA GLY A 90 14.62 -18.41 2.81
C GLY A 90 13.29 -17.64 2.81
N ALA A 91 13.05 -16.81 3.83
CA ALA A 91 11.80 -16.08 4.02
C ALA A 91 11.99 -14.84 4.90
N ILE A 92 11.09 -13.87 4.73
CA ILE A 92 10.89 -12.80 5.71
C ILE A 92 10.00 -13.39 6.81
N LEU A 93 10.51 -13.50 8.03
CA LEU A 93 9.80 -14.10 9.15
C LEU A 93 9.04 -13.05 9.96
N ALA A 94 7.91 -13.44 10.55
CA ALA A 94 7.24 -12.66 11.57
C ALA A 94 8.05 -12.66 12.88
N ASP A 95 7.73 -11.73 13.79
CA ASP A 95 8.40 -11.61 15.08
C ASP A 95 8.25 -12.89 15.91
N ALA A 96 7.01 -13.37 16.07
CA ALA A 96 6.72 -14.60 16.78
C ALA A 96 7.27 -15.87 16.09
N SER A 97 7.62 -15.77 14.81
CA SER A 97 8.20 -16.85 14.00
C SER A 97 9.73 -16.86 14.00
N GLY A 98 10.36 -16.07 14.86
CA GLY A 98 11.80 -16.11 15.09
C GLY A 98 12.61 -15.10 14.27
N ALA A 99 11.99 -14.03 13.77
CA ALA A 99 12.74 -12.92 13.18
C ALA A 99 13.73 -12.33 14.19
N GLN A 100 15.01 -12.26 13.82
CA GLN A 100 16.10 -11.67 14.61
C GLN A 100 16.87 -10.68 13.72
N PRO A 101 16.38 -9.44 13.53
CA PRO A 101 17.07 -8.46 12.72
C PRO A 101 18.35 -7.98 13.43
N GLU A 102 19.44 -7.83 12.67
CA GLU A 102 20.68 -7.18 13.14
C GLU A 102 20.43 -5.68 13.39
N VAL A 103 19.59 -5.08 12.56
CA VAL A 103 19.09 -3.70 12.71
C VAL A 103 17.58 -3.75 12.77
N ASP A 104 17.03 -3.67 13.98
CA ASP A 104 15.59 -3.60 14.15
C ASP A 104 15.09 -2.18 13.83
N LEU A 105 14.15 -2.10 12.89
CA LEU A 105 13.48 -0.84 12.57
C LEU A 105 12.45 -0.49 13.64
N SER A 106 11.81 -1.48 14.25
CA SER A 106 10.74 -1.26 15.21
C SER A 106 11.29 -0.89 16.59
N ALA A 107 10.67 0.10 17.23
CA ALA A 107 10.94 0.40 18.62
C ALA A 107 10.59 -0.81 19.50
N PRO A 108 11.34 -1.08 20.59
CA PRO A 108 11.02 -2.18 21.51
C PRO A 108 9.58 -2.13 22.05
N ALA A 109 9.07 -0.92 22.35
CA ALA A 109 7.68 -0.74 22.79
C ALA A 109 6.66 -1.11 21.71
N ALA A 110 6.95 -0.82 20.43
CA ALA A 110 6.09 -1.19 19.31
C ALA A 110 6.08 -2.72 19.10
N ARG A 111 7.24 -3.38 19.23
CA ARG A 111 7.34 -4.85 19.24
C ARG A 111 6.47 -5.46 20.34
N GLU A 112 6.63 -5.00 21.57
CA GLU A 112 5.86 -5.49 22.72
C GLU A 112 4.35 -5.29 22.54
N PHE A 113 3.95 -4.13 22.02
CA PHE A 113 2.56 -3.87 21.68
C PHE A 113 2.03 -4.89 20.65
N ARG A 114 2.78 -5.14 19.56
CA ARG A 114 2.38 -6.12 18.54
C ARG A 114 2.30 -7.56 19.07
N ARG A 115 3.11 -7.92 20.07
CA ARG A 115 3.05 -9.24 20.75
C ARG A 115 1.79 -9.44 21.58
N SER A 116 1.09 -8.37 21.96
CA SER A 116 -0.13 -8.43 22.77
C SER A 116 -1.40 -8.02 22.01
N ALA A 117 -1.27 -7.34 20.87
CA ALA A 117 -2.40 -6.87 20.07
C ALA A 117 -3.07 -8.04 19.30
N PRO A 118 -4.34 -8.38 19.60
CA PRO A 118 -5.02 -9.51 18.97
C PRO A 118 -5.47 -9.21 17.53
N VAL A 119 -5.52 -10.26 16.71
CA VAL A 119 -6.13 -10.21 15.38
C VAL A 119 -7.55 -10.73 15.44
N ALA A 120 -8.52 -9.84 15.18
CA ALA A 120 -9.94 -10.16 15.28
C ALA A 120 -10.33 -11.40 14.44
N GLY A 121 -11.12 -12.29 15.05
CA GLY A 121 -11.56 -13.54 14.41
C GLY A 121 -10.51 -14.66 14.37
N THR A 122 -9.40 -14.51 15.08
CA THR A 122 -8.33 -15.52 15.17
C THR A 122 -7.79 -15.61 16.61
N GLU A 123 -7.02 -16.67 16.89
CA GLU A 123 -6.24 -16.80 18.14
C GLU A 123 -4.85 -16.13 18.05
N HIS A 124 -4.58 -15.42 16.95
CA HIS A 124 -3.27 -14.83 16.66
C HIS A 124 -3.15 -13.40 17.20
N VAL A 125 -1.89 -13.00 17.41
CA VAL A 125 -1.51 -11.61 17.68
C VAL A 125 -0.79 -11.01 16.48
N VAL A 126 -0.67 -9.69 16.44
CA VAL A 126 -0.05 -8.98 15.31
C VAL A 126 1.42 -9.35 15.10
N ALA A 127 2.13 -9.74 16.16
CA ALA A 127 3.50 -10.25 16.08
C ALA A 127 3.62 -11.58 15.32
N ASP A 128 2.52 -12.32 15.11
CA ASP A 128 2.48 -13.53 14.27
C ASP A 128 2.50 -13.21 12.77
N TYR A 129 2.54 -11.92 12.39
CA TYR A 129 2.46 -11.49 11.01
C TYR A 129 3.65 -10.63 10.60
N VAL A 130 4.10 -10.82 9.36
CA VAL A 130 5.04 -9.93 8.66
C VAL A 130 4.27 -8.69 8.19
N PRO A 131 4.69 -7.47 8.60
CA PRO A 131 4.05 -6.24 8.17
C PRO A 131 4.51 -5.82 6.76
N PHE A 132 3.56 -5.37 5.95
CA PHE A 132 3.79 -4.73 4.66
C PHE A 132 3.04 -3.40 4.58
N LEU A 133 3.73 -2.40 4.06
CA LEU A 133 3.18 -1.11 3.69
C LEU A 133 2.33 -1.27 2.41
N LEU A 134 1.23 -0.52 2.31
CA LEU A 134 0.44 -0.44 1.07
C LEU A 134 0.95 0.64 0.09
N SER A 135 1.85 1.51 0.54
CA SER A 135 2.44 2.59 -0.25
C SER A 135 3.91 2.79 0.08
N THR A 136 4.69 3.23 -0.91
CA THR A 136 6.07 3.71 -0.73
C THR A 136 6.13 5.10 -0.10
N ASP A 137 4.98 5.71 0.20
CA ASP A 137 4.87 6.98 0.94
C ASP A 137 4.22 6.77 2.31
N ALA A 138 4.22 5.52 2.81
CA ALA A 138 3.72 5.22 4.14
C ALA A 138 4.47 6.00 5.23
N HIS A 139 3.75 6.47 6.24
CA HIS A 139 4.29 7.37 7.26
C HIS A 139 5.52 6.80 7.97
N VAL A 140 5.52 5.52 8.33
CA VAL A 140 6.70 4.88 8.95
C VAL A 140 7.93 4.95 8.05
N TRP A 141 7.75 4.76 6.75
CA TRP A 141 8.86 4.81 5.82
C TRP A 141 9.29 6.25 5.56
N GLU A 142 8.37 7.21 5.47
CA GLU A 142 8.70 8.62 5.38
C GLU A 142 9.51 9.11 6.60
N SER A 143 9.16 8.65 7.80
CA SER A 143 9.92 8.94 9.02
C SER A 143 11.36 8.44 8.91
N VAL A 144 11.58 7.21 8.41
CA VAL A 144 12.94 6.71 8.14
C VAL A 144 13.64 7.54 7.05
N ARG A 145 12.95 7.89 5.95
CA ARG A 145 13.54 8.66 4.84
C ARG A 145 14.01 10.05 5.25
N THR A 146 13.26 10.70 6.13
CA THR A 146 13.50 12.08 6.56
C THR A 146 14.29 12.19 7.85
N GLY A 147 14.50 11.08 8.56
CA GLY A 147 15.07 11.09 9.91
C GLY A 147 14.10 11.68 10.94
N SER A 148 12.79 11.74 10.64
CA SER A 148 11.79 12.31 11.54
C SER A 148 11.50 11.34 12.70
N PRO A 149 11.39 11.83 13.95
CA PRO A 149 11.01 11.00 15.08
C PRO A 149 9.64 10.35 14.88
N ASP A 150 9.56 9.04 15.16
CA ASP A 150 8.34 8.26 15.11
C ASP A 150 8.34 7.24 16.26
N PRO A 151 7.32 7.21 17.14
CA PRO A 151 7.31 6.33 18.32
C PRO A 151 7.31 4.84 17.97
N ARG A 152 7.04 4.48 16.71
CA ARG A 152 7.03 3.10 16.22
C ARG A 152 8.43 2.62 15.84
N LEU A 153 9.35 3.55 15.60
CA LEU A 153 10.68 3.26 15.07
C LEU A 153 11.74 3.37 16.17
N ALA A 154 12.73 2.49 16.12
CA ALA A 154 13.89 2.62 16.97
C ALA A 154 14.73 3.84 16.56
N ASP A 155 15.20 4.64 17.51
CA ASP A 155 16.04 5.83 17.24
C ASP A 155 17.26 5.47 16.37
N SER A 156 17.87 4.31 16.64
CA SER A 156 19.02 3.82 15.90
C SER A 156 18.72 3.46 14.43
N ALA A 157 17.47 3.15 14.10
CA ALA A 157 17.05 2.87 12.73
C ALA A 157 16.78 4.17 11.97
N VAL A 158 16.14 5.15 12.61
CA VAL A 158 15.86 6.48 12.03
C VAL A 158 17.16 7.27 11.79
N ALA A 159 18.20 7.03 12.60
CA ALA A 159 19.52 7.66 12.43
C ALA A 159 20.31 7.12 11.23
N ARG A 160 19.90 5.99 10.63
CA ARG A 160 20.61 5.38 9.50
C ARG A 160 20.14 5.99 8.19
N PRO A 161 21.03 6.14 7.18
CA PRO A 161 20.62 6.65 5.87
C PRO A 161 19.52 5.79 5.25
N ALA A 162 18.48 6.45 4.72
CA ALA A 162 17.42 5.78 3.96
C ALA A 162 17.99 4.89 2.85
N ALA A 163 19.08 5.34 2.22
CA ALA A 163 19.81 4.64 1.17
C ALA A 163 20.40 3.28 1.59
N ASP A 164 20.55 2.98 2.89
CA ASP A 164 21.02 1.69 3.42
C ASP A 164 19.87 0.70 3.70
N HIS A 165 18.63 1.10 3.42
CA HIS A 165 17.47 0.23 3.52
C HIS A 165 17.14 -0.42 2.17
N VAL A 166 16.30 -1.44 2.21
CA VAL A 166 15.77 -2.14 1.05
C VAL A 166 14.27 -2.32 1.21
N LEU A 167 13.54 -2.36 0.09
CA LEU A 167 12.12 -2.70 0.08
C LEU A 167 11.94 -4.03 -0.66
N PHE A 168 11.45 -5.04 0.03
CA PHE A 168 10.92 -6.25 -0.59
C PHE A 168 9.55 -5.95 -1.18
N VAL A 169 9.42 -6.11 -2.49
CA VAL A 169 8.17 -5.81 -3.21
C VAL A 169 7.51 -7.13 -3.60
N THR A 170 6.22 -7.25 -3.30
CA THR A 170 5.37 -8.36 -3.79
C THR A 170 3.98 -7.86 -4.17
N SER A 171 3.11 -8.74 -4.63
CA SER A 171 1.67 -8.49 -4.78
C SER A 171 0.89 -9.13 -3.64
N ILE A 172 -0.31 -8.62 -3.37
CA ILE A 172 -1.21 -9.26 -2.40
C ILE A 172 -1.49 -10.71 -2.81
N GLU A 173 -1.74 -10.95 -4.11
CA GLU A 173 -1.98 -12.30 -4.63
C GLU A 173 -0.81 -13.27 -4.37
N LYS A 174 0.44 -12.86 -4.60
CA LYS A 174 1.61 -13.69 -4.31
C LYS A 174 1.81 -13.91 -2.82
N ALA A 175 1.61 -12.88 -2.00
CA ALA A 175 1.77 -12.96 -0.56
C ALA A 175 0.78 -13.95 0.09
N VAL A 176 -0.50 -13.87 -0.29
CA VAL A 176 -1.53 -14.79 0.18
C VAL A 176 -1.29 -16.20 -0.38
N GLY A 177 -1.05 -16.30 -1.69
CA GLY A 177 -0.98 -17.56 -2.42
C GLY A 177 -2.32 -18.28 -2.40
N ALA A 178 -2.30 -19.61 -2.27
CA ALA A 178 -3.51 -20.44 -2.24
C ALA A 178 -4.31 -20.37 -0.91
N ARG A 179 -3.89 -19.54 0.07
CA ARG A 179 -4.43 -19.52 1.45
C ARG A 179 -5.66 -18.62 1.63
N THR A 180 -6.40 -18.31 0.56
CA THR A 180 -7.54 -17.38 0.62
C THR A 180 -8.74 -17.92 1.41
N ASP A 181 -8.79 -19.23 1.64
CA ASP A 181 -9.81 -19.92 2.43
C ASP A 181 -9.47 -20.02 3.93
N GLN A 182 -8.22 -19.72 4.30
CA GLN A 182 -7.73 -19.78 5.67
C GLN A 182 -7.91 -18.42 6.34
N VAL A 183 -8.86 -18.34 7.28
CA VAL A 183 -9.04 -17.14 8.13
C VAL A 183 -7.75 -16.91 8.92
N GLY A 184 -7.24 -15.67 8.90
CA GLY A 184 -5.99 -15.32 9.57
C GLY A 184 -4.74 -15.62 8.76
N ALA A 185 -4.81 -16.20 7.56
CA ALA A 185 -3.62 -16.33 6.70
C ALA A 185 -3.05 -14.95 6.30
N VAL A 186 -3.92 -13.95 6.23
CA VAL A 186 -3.58 -12.54 6.12
C VAL A 186 -4.54 -11.71 6.95
N ALA A 187 -4.14 -10.49 7.28
CA ALA A 187 -5.00 -9.49 7.87
C ALA A 187 -4.70 -8.11 7.30
N VAL A 188 -5.63 -7.17 7.44
CA VAL A 188 -5.42 -5.78 7.04
C VAL A 188 -5.88 -4.83 8.13
N THR A 189 -5.16 -3.73 8.24
CA THR A 189 -5.39 -2.70 9.24
C THR A 189 -5.64 -1.40 8.50
N GLY A 190 -6.71 -0.67 8.86
CA GLY A 190 -6.99 0.66 8.27
C GLY A 190 -6.07 1.76 8.80
N SER A 191 -5.28 1.44 9.83
CA SER A 191 -4.32 2.29 10.52
C SER A 191 -3.26 1.39 11.14
N ASP A 192 -2.12 1.98 11.52
CA ASP A 192 -1.07 1.25 12.20
C ASP A 192 -1.57 0.65 13.51
N VAL A 193 -1.34 -0.65 13.69
CA VAL A 193 -1.78 -1.36 14.89
C VAL A 193 -1.09 -0.83 16.14
N ALA A 194 0.20 -0.51 16.07
CA ALA A 194 0.95 0.05 17.20
C ALA A 194 0.39 1.41 17.67
N ALA A 195 -0.35 2.11 16.79
CA ALA A 195 -1.01 3.36 17.14
C ALA A 195 -2.48 3.19 17.57
N THR A 196 -3.18 2.15 17.11
CA THR A 196 -4.66 2.08 17.20
C THR A 196 -5.21 0.82 17.87
N GLY A 197 -4.39 -0.22 18.07
CA GLY A 197 -4.74 -1.38 18.91
C GLY A 197 -5.85 -2.31 18.44
N SER A 198 -6.28 -2.26 17.17
CA SER A 198 -7.21 -3.25 16.62
C SER A 198 -6.91 -3.57 15.17
N VAL A 199 -6.78 -4.86 14.85
CA VAL A 199 -6.74 -5.37 13.47
C VAL A 199 -8.16 -5.69 13.02
N VAL A 200 -8.53 -5.22 11.83
CA VAL A 200 -9.94 -5.00 11.51
C VAL A 200 -10.54 -6.02 10.54
N ASP A 201 -9.77 -6.72 9.69
CA ASP A 201 -10.34 -7.77 8.84
C ASP A 201 -9.30 -8.89 8.58
N SER A 202 -9.66 -10.16 8.82
CA SER A 202 -8.77 -11.35 8.69
C SER A 202 -9.34 -12.47 7.82
N ALA A 203 -10.63 -12.40 7.50
CA ALA A 203 -11.26 -13.27 6.49
C ALA A 203 -11.08 -12.64 5.11
N TRP A 204 -10.72 -13.45 4.10
CA TRP A 204 -10.37 -12.94 2.78
C TRP A 204 -11.42 -12.02 2.11
N PRO A 205 -12.74 -12.32 2.14
CA PRO A 205 -13.74 -11.41 1.60
C PRO A 205 -13.76 -10.04 2.30
N ASP A 206 -13.49 -10.02 3.60
CA ASP A 206 -13.46 -8.79 4.40
C ASP A 206 -12.16 -8.00 4.15
N VAL A 207 -11.03 -8.70 4.02
CA VAL A 207 -9.75 -8.11 3.60
C VAL A 207 -9.89 -7.42 2.24
N LEU A 208 -10.54 -8.05 1.25
CA LEU A 208 -10.80 -7.43 -0.06
C LEU A 208 -11.68 -6.17 0.05
N ARG A 209 -12.72 -6.20 0.89
CA ARG A 209 -13.58 -5.03 1.14
C ARG A 209 -12.79 -3.90 1.80
N ALA A 210 -11.93 -4.20 2.76
CA ALA A 210 -11.05 -3.23 3.40
C ALA A 210 -10.07 -2.61 2.41
N LEU A 211 -9.39 -3.42 1.59
CA LEU A 211 -8.50 -2.93 0.55
C LEU A 211 -9.24 -2.02 -0.44
N GLN A 212 -10.48 -2.38 -0.82
CA GLN A 212 -11.32 -1.53 -1.66
C GLN A 212 -11.66 -0.20 -0.98
N ARG A 213 -11.89 -0.18 0.34
CA ARG A 213 -12.15 1.07 1.09
C ARG A 213 -10.90 1.93 1.14
N ILE A 214 -9.75 1.35 1.47
CA ILE A 214 -8.45 2.03 1.57
C ILE A 214 -8.07 2.68 0.23
N HIS A 215 -8.23 1.96 -0.88
CA HIS A 215 -7.92 2.50 -2.22
C HIS A 215 -8.96 3.51 -2.75
N ARG A 216 -10.11 3.65 -2.09
CA ARG A 216 -11.11 4.68 -2.42
C ARG A 216 -10.88 5.96 -1.63
N ASP A 217 -10.00 5.96 -0.65
CA ASP A 217 -9.71 7.16 0.12
C ASP A 217 -9.09 8.21 -0.81
N ASP A 218 -9.87 9.25 -1.12
CA ASP A 218 -9.54 10.24 -2.16
C ASP A 218 -8.23 10.99 -1.84
N ASP A 219 -7.93 11.14 -0.55
CA ASP A 219 -6.72 11.82 -0.06
C ASP A 219 -5.53 10.85 0.14
N GLY A 220 -5.73 9.55 -0.03
CA GLY A 220 -4.70 8.51 0.13
C GLY A 220 -4.16 8.33 1.56
N ALA A 221 -4.74 8.99 2.56
CA ALA A 221 -4.31 8.94 3.95
C ALA A 221 -4.38 7.53 4.55
N GLN A 222 -5.36 6.73 4.12
CA GLN A 222 -5.42 5.31 4.51
C GLN A 222 -4.30 4.49 3.86
N LEU A 223 -3.91 4.77 2.61
CA LEU A 223 -2.80 4.05 1.98
C LEU A 223 -1.46 4.31 2.68
N THR A 224 -1.27 5.49 3.25
CA THR A 224 -0.02 5.85 3.96
C THR A 224 0.02 5.36 5.41
N SER A 225 -1.09 4.87 5.97
CA SER A 225 -1.20 4.44 7.37
C SER A 225 -1.58 2.98 7.55
N ALA A 226 -2.20 2.35 6.55
CA ALA A 226 -2.63 0.96 6.58
C ALA A 226 -1.48 -0.02 6.38
N GLU A 227 -1.60 -1.18 7.02
CA GLU A 227 -0.70 -2.32 6.85
C GLU A 227 -1.44 -3.52 6.28
N PHE A 228 -0.76 -4.27 5.42
CA PHE A 228 -1.12 -5.62 5.04
C PHE A 228 -0.25 -6.60 5.81
N LEU A 229 -0.86 -7.56 6.48
CA LEU A 229 -0.20 -8.48 7.41
C LEU A 229 -0.23 -9.90 6.83
N VAL A 230 0.92 -10.55 6.73
CA VAL A 230 1.04 -11.93 6.23
C VAL A 230 1.44 -12.85 7.37
N HIS A 231 0.64 -13.87 7.65
CA HIS A 231 0.88 -14.79 8.77
C HIS A 231 2.16 -15.61 8.58
N ASP A 232 2.90 -15.77 9.68
CA ASP A 232 4.11 -16.56 9.87
C ASP A 232 5.33 -16.07 9.08
N ALA A 233 5.26 -16.10 7.76
CA ALA A 233 6.36 -15.71 6.89
C ALA A 233 5.93 -15.31 5.47
N LEU A 234 6.77 -14.54 4.79
CA LEU A 234 6.78 -14.39 3.33
C LEU A 234 7.98 -15.14 2.73
N PRO A 235 7.78 -16.32 2.11
CA PRO A 235 8.80 -17.01 1.32
C PRO A 235 9.43 -16.10 0.26
N LEU A 236 10.76 -16.17 0.09
CA LEU A 236 11.49 -15.32 -0.87
C LEU A 236 11.08 -15.56 -2.33
N GLU A 237 10.65 -16.77 -2.67
CA GLU A 237 10.07 -17.12 -3.98
C GLU A 237 8.79 -16.32 -4.34
N ARG A 238 8.12 -15.72 -3.34
CA ARG A 238 6.96 -14.85 -3.52
C ARG A 238 7.34 -13.38 -3.67
N VAL A 239 8.61 -13.01 -3.48
CA VAL A 239 9.12 -11.66 -3.73
C VAL A 239 9.24 -11.43 -5.23
N LEU A 240 8.68 -10.32 -5.72
CA LEU A 240 8.79 -9.92 -7.12
C LEU A 240 10.15 -9.28 -7.41
N LEU A 241 10.58 -8.38 -6.54
CA LEU A 241 11.88 -7.72 -6.61
C LEU A 241 12.28 -7.13 -5.25
N ILE A 242 13.56 -6.87 -5.10
CA ILE A 242 14.15 -6.08 -4.02
C ILE A 242 14.52 -4.72 -4.59
N ALA A 243 13.85 -3.67 -4.13
CA ALA A 243 14.13 -2.30 -4.52
C ALA A 243 15.21 -1.72 -3.61
N VAL A 244 16.15 -0.96 -4.19
CA VAL A 244 17.27 -0.31 -3.48
C VAL A 244 17.47 1.13 -3.97
N GLY A 245 18.05 1.99 -3.14
CA GLY A 245 18.20 3.42 -3.48
C GLY A 245 19.30 3.74 -4.48
N ASN A 246 20.33 2.90 -4.61
CA ASN A 246 21.49 3.16 -5.46
C ASN A 246 22.24 1.88 -5.85
N ASP A 247 23.18 1.99 -6.79
CA ASP A 247 24.00 0.88 -7.29
C ASP A 247 24.86 0.25 -6.19
N ARG A 248 25.42 1.04 -5.27
CA ARG A 248 26.25 0.53 -4.16
C ARG A 248 25.47 -0.48 -3.31
N VAL A 249 24.22 -0.16 -2.95
CA VAL A 249 23.38 -1.08 -2.17
C VAL A 249 22.91 -2.24 -3.03
N ARG A 250 22.61 -2.04 -4.33
CA ARG A 250 22.32 -3.16 -5.25
C ARG A 250 23.44 -4.19 -5.24
N ASP A 251 24.68 -3.74 -5.38
CA ASP A 251 25.83 -4.62 -5.50
C ASP A 251 26.09 -5.35 -4.18
N ARG A 252 25.87 -4.68 -3.03
CA ARG A 252 25.85 -5.31 -1.71
C ARG A 252 24.76 -6.39 -1.60
N VAL A 253 23.52 -6.10 -2.00
CA VAL A 253 22.42 -7.08 -1.98
C VAL A 253 22.74 -8.28 -2.86
N ARG A 254 23.27 -8.06 -4.07
CA ARG A 254 23.67 -9.14 -4.98
C ARG A 254 24.75 -10.04 -4.38
N ALA A 255 25.76 -9.46 -3.75
CA ALA A 255 26.80 -10.25 -3.09
C ALA A 255 26.23 -11.14 -1.97
N VAL A 256 25.24 -10.65 -1.20
CA VAL A 256 24.57 -11.49 -0.20
C VAL A 256 23.72 -12.57 -0.87
N LEU A 257 22.95 -12.25 -1.91
CA LEU A 257 22.15 -13.24 -2.68
C LEU A 257 23.04 -14.37 -3.24
N ASP A 258 24.20 -14.04 -3.79
CA ASP A 258 25.16 -15.02 -4.34
C ASP A 258 25.67 -15.99 -3.26
N THR A 259 25.79 -15.54 -2.00
CA THR A 259 26.19 -16.41 -0.87
C THR A 259 25.17 -17.51 -0.59
N PHE A 260 23.89 -17.27 -0.92
CA PHE A 260 22.79 -18.21 -0.70
C PHE A 260 22.26 -18.84 -2.01
N ASP A 261 22.96 -18.65 -3.12
CA ASP A 261 22.54 -19.05 -4.49
C ASP A 261 21.10 -18.61 -4.86
N LEU A 262 20.71 -17.42 -4.39
CA LEU A 262 19.39 -16.85 -4.67
C LEU A 262 19.42 -15.97 -5.93
N ARG A 263 18.33 -16.00 -6.70
CA ARG A 263 18.20 -15.26 -7.97
C ARG A 263 17.13 -14.18 -7.95
N THR A 264 16.71 -13.76 -6.75
CA THR A 264 15.71 -12.70 -6.58
C THR A 264 16.16 -11.42 -7.28
N ARG A 265 15.27 -10.85 -8.09
CA ARG A 265 15.57 -9.64 -8.87
C ARG A 265 15.87 -8.45 -7.95
N VAL A 266 16.92 -7.69 -8.25
CA VAL A 266 17.27 -6.45 -7.54
C VAL A 266 17.21 -5.27 -8.50
N ALA A 267 16.48 -4.22 -8.15
CA ALA A 267 16.27 -3.03 -8.98
C ALA A 267 16.61 -1.74 -8.22
N VAL A 268 17.31 -0.82 -8.87
CA VAL A 268 17.59 0.50 -8.31
C VAL A 268 16.39 1.41 -8.59
N HIS A 269 15.75 1.93 -7.55
CA HIS A 269 14.58 2.79 -7.65
C HIS A 269 14.71 4.01 -6.72
N PRO A 270 15.56 4.99 -7.07
CA PRO A 270 15.92 6.10 -6.17
C PRO A 270 14.71 6.88 -5.59
N PRO A 271 13.62 7.14 -6.33
CA PRO A 271 12.45 7.84 -5.79
C PRO A 271 11.86 7.21 -4.52
N TYR A 272 11.94 5.89 -4.36
CA TYR A 272 11.44 5.21 -3.15
C TYR A 272 12.27 5.51 -1.90
N PHE A 273 13.50 6.03 -2.05
CA PHE A 273 14.45 6.26 -0.97
C PHE A 273 14.74 7.74 -0.74
N GLN A 274 14.17 8.61 -1.57
CA GLN A 274 14.26 10.06 -1.43
C GLN A 274 13.05 10.58 -0.65
N PRO A 275 13.19 11.68 0.12
CA PRO A 275 12.06 12.34 0.77
C PRO A 275 10.92 12.65 -0.22
N ASN A 276 9.67 12.64 0.25
CA ASN A 276 8.47 12.90 -0.58
C ASN A 276 8.37 12.03 -1.85
N GLY A 277 8.89 10.80 -1.85
CA GLY A 277 8.80 9.94 -3.03
C GLY A 277 9.60 10.41 -4.24
N GLY A 278 10.55 11.34 -4.04
CA GLY A 278 11.26 12.00 -5.14
C GLY A 278 10.40 13.02 -5.90
N ALA A 279 9.23 13.42 -5.38
CA ALA A 279 8.47 14.52 -5.92
C ALA A 279 9.30 15.81 -5.81
N VAL A 280 9.66 16.37 -6.96
CA VAL A 280 10.34 17.67 -7.03
C VAL A 280 9.28 18.71 -6.71
N SER A 281 9.45 19.47 -5.63
CA SER A 281 8.61 20.64 -5.39
C SER A 281 8.84 21.63 -6.53
N GLU A 282 7.87 21.79 -7.44
CA GLU A 282 7.90 22.89 -8.40
C GLU A 282 7.97 24.20 -7.62
N SER A 283 9.10 24.89 -7.76
CA SER A 283 9.38 26.19 -7.14
C SER A 283 9.16 27.30 -8.16
#